data_AF-V2US99-F1
#
_entry.id   AF-V2US99-F1
#
_cell.length_a   1.000
_cell.length_b   1.000
_cell.length_c   1.000
_cell.angle_alpha   90.00
_cell.angle_beta   90.00
_cell.angle_gamma   90.00
#
_symmetry.space_group_name_H-M   'P 1'
#
loop_
_entity.id
_entity.type
_entity.pdbx_description
1 polymer ?
#
loop_
_entity_poly.entity_id
_entity_poly.type
_entity_poly.pdbx_seq_one_letter_code
_entity_poly.pdbx_strand_id
1 'polypeptide(L)'
;MSLAKKFDPLFSNKMAELQHCGYVEFYKWELLTWFQRDRITNVIWNEIYDRWADIWEDTSSSAEENQLLYKDTGKSYVIINKSHFTEVFEQE
;
A
#
# COMPACT_ATOMS: atom_id res chain seq x y z
N MET A 1 -11.47 18.41 13.31
CA MET A 1 -10.50 18.07 12.26
C MET A 1 -9.89 16.73 12.61
N SER A 2 -10.23 15.65 11.89
CA SER A 2 -9.76 14.30 12.22
C SER A 2 -8.26 14.19 11.92
N LEU A 3 -7.49 13.65 12.87
CA LEU A 3 -6.04 13.39 12.75
C LEU A 3 -5.68 12.61 11.46
N ALA A 4 -6.63 11.88 10.88
CA ALA A 4 -6.50 11.14 9.63
C ALA A 4 -6.06 12.03 8.45
N LYS A 5 -6.58 13.26 8.36
CA LYS A 5 -6.19 14.19 7.27
C LYS A 5 -4.73 14.66 7.36
N LYS A 6 -4.11 14.61 8.55
CA LYS A 6 -2.73 15.07 8.73
C LYS A 6 -1.72 14.04 8.20
N PHE A 7 -2.08 12.76 8.25
CA PHE A 7 -1.22 11.66 7.83
C PHE A 7 -1.43 11.24 6.38
N ASP A 8 -2.49 11.75 5.74
CA ASP A 8 -2.81 11.49 4.34
C ASP A 8 -1.63 11.73 3.40
N PRO A 9 -0.88 12.85 3.49
CA PRO A 9 0.29 13.05 2.61
C PRO A 9 1.42 12.03 2.83
N LEU A 10 1.61 11.56 4.07
CA LEU A 10 2.63 10.54 4.37
C LEU A 10 2.23 9.19 3.80
N PHE A 11 0.94 8.85 3.90
CA PHE A 11 0.39 7.64 3.29
C PHE A 11 0.49 7.69 1.76
N SER A 12 0.08 8.80 1.14
CA SER A 12 0.17 9.01 -0.31
C SER A 12 1.60 8.89 -0.81
N ASN A 13 2.59 9.41 -0.08
CA ASN A 13 3.99 9.25 -0.43
C ASN A 13 4.44 7.78 -0.43
N LYS A 14 4.00 6.98 0.54
CA LYS A 14 4.30 5.53 0.57
C LYS A 14 3.61 4.78 -0.57
N MET A 15 2.41 5.19 -0.97
CA MET A 15 1.75 4.59 -2.13
C MET A 15 2.41 4.99 -3.45
N ALA A 16 2.91 6.23 -3.57
CA ALA A 16 3.72 6.62 -4.71
C ALA A 16 5.04 5.80 -4.77
N GLU A 17 5.68 5.55 -3.63
CA GLU A 17 6.84 4.65 -3.55
C GLU A 17 6.48 3.23 -4.02
N LEU A 18 5.34 2.69 -3.58
CA LEU A 18 4.84 1.39 -4.05
C LEU A 18 4.62 1.35 -5.57
N GLN A 19 4.11 2.45 -6.15
CA GLN A 19 3.89 2.58 -7.59
C GLN A 19 5.20 2.66 -8.38
N HIS A 20 6.19 3.41 -7.89
CA HIS A 20 7.45 3.64 -8.62
C HIS A 20 8.54 2.59 -8.35
N CYS A 21 8.56 2.00 -7.16
CA CYS A 21 9.58 1.06 -6.73
C CYS A 21 9.08 -0.39 -6.69
N GLY A 22 7.76 -0.60 -6.79
CA GLY A 22 7.15 -1.93 -6.74
C GLY A 22 7.00 -2.52 -5.35
N TYR A 23 7.54 -1.87 -4.31
CA TYR A 23 7.37 -2.27 -2.91
C TYR A 23 7.43 -1.06 -1.99
N VAL A 24 6.85 -1.21 -0.79
CA VAL A 24 6.98 -0.24 0.30
C VAL A 24 6.84 -0.92 1.66
N GLU A 25 7.48 -0.38 2.69
CA GLU A 25 7.37 -0.85 4.06
C GLU A 25 6.44 0.06 4.88
N PHE A 26 5.45 -0.50 5.56
CA PHE A 26 4.62 0.17 6.55
C PHE A 26 4.93 -0.34 7.96
N TYR A 27 5.37 0.53 8.86
CA TYR A 27 5.49 0.15 10.26
C TYR A 27 4.10 -0.02 10.89
N LYS A 28 3.97 -1.00 11.80
CA LYS A 28 2.69 -1.26 12.48
C LYS A 28 2.16 -0.02 13.21
N TRP A 29 3.05 0.73 13.86
CA TRP A 29 2.67 1.95 14.56
C TRP A 29 2.17 3.05 13.61
N GLU A 30 2.70 3.14 12.38
CA GLU A 30 2.24 4.10 11.37
C GLU A 30 0.81 3.78 11.00
N LEU A 31 0.52 2.52 10.66
CA LEU A 31 -0.84 2.09 10.32
C LEU A 31 -1.83 2.34 11.46
N LEU A 32 -1.48 1.97 12.70
CA LEU A 32 -2.35 2.22 13.85
C LEU A 32 -2.64 3.74 14.02
N THR A 33 -1.62 4.57 13.83
CA THR A 33 -1.72 6.02 13.98
C THR A 33 -2.52 6.67 12.84
N TRP A 34 -2.24 6.28 11.60
CA TRP A 34 -2.83 6.87 10.40
C TRP A 34 -4.31 6.50 10.26
N PHE A 35 -4.64 5.24 10.54
CA PHE A 35 -6.02 4.71 10.48
C PHE A 35 -6.78 4.88 11.80
N GLN A 36 -6.13 5.41 12.85
CA GLN A 36 -6.70 5.62 14.19
C GLN A 36 -7.36 4.35 14.74
N ARG A 37 -6.64 3.24 14.70
CA ARG A 37 -7.08 1.94 15.21
C ARG A 37 -6.14 1.45 16.28
N ASP A 38 -6.67 0.71 17.24
CA ASP A 38 -5.86 0.06 18.28
C ASP A 38 -5.23 -1.26 17.81
N ARG A 39 -5.72 -1.83 16.70
CA ARG A 39 -5.25 -3.09 16.14
C ARG A 39 -5.26 -3.06 14.61
N ILE A 40 -4.29 -3.75 14.02
CA ILE A 40 -4.28 -4.02 12.58
C ILE A 40 -5.30 -5.12 12.29
N THR A 41 -6.33 -4.78 11.52
CA THR A 41 -7.42 -5.68 11.16
C THR A 41 -7.62 -5.65 9.65
N ASN A 42 -8.45 -6.56 9.11
CA ASN A 42 -8.80 -6.58 7.69
C ASN A 42 -9.38 -5.25 7.20
N VAL A 43 -9.97 -4.43 8.07
CA VAL A 43 -10.49 -3.11 7.70
C VAL A 43 -9.36 -2.18 7.23
N ILE A 44 -8.21 -2.18 7.90
CA ILE A 44 -7.05 -1.36 7.48
C ILE A 44 -6.55 -1.83 6.12
N TRP A 45 -6.52 -3.14 5.90
CA TRP A 45 -6.12 -3.70 4.61
C TRP A 45 -7.07 -3.31 3.50
N ASN A 46 -8.38 -3.43 3.71
CA ASN A 46 -9.38 -2.99 2.74
C ASN A 46 -9.22 -1.50 2.42
N GLU A 47 -9.03 -0.63 3.42
CA GLU A 47 -8.81 0.80 3.18
C GLU A 47 -7.50 1.07 2.40
N ILE A 48 -6.45 0.26 2.60
CA ILE A 48 -5.22 0.32 1.80
C ILE A 48 -5.50 -0.09 0.35
N TYR A 49 -6.22 -1.19 0.12
CA TYR A 49 -6.58 -1.67 -1.20
C TYR A 49 -7.47 -0.67 -1.95
N ASP A 50 -8.46 -0.08 -1.28
CA ASP A 50 -9.35 0.92 -1.88
C ASP A 50 -8.55 2.14 -2.35
N ARG A 51 -7.67 2.67 -1.50
CA ARG A 51 -6.80 3.81 -1.86
C ARG A 51 -5.79 3.47 -2.95
N TRP A 52 -5.31 2.23 -2.98
CA TRP A 52 -4.42 1.75 -4.04
C TRP A 52 -5.16 1.64 -5.37
N ALA A 53 -6.39 1.14 -5.36
CA ALA A 53 -7.25 1.10 -6.53
C ALA A 53 -7.50 2.51 -7.08
N ASP A 54 -7.79 3.48 -6.21
CA ASP A 54 -7.97 4.89 -6.62
C ASP A 54 -6.73 5.45 -7.35
N ILE A 55 -5.52 5.14 -6.87
CA ILE A 55 -4.26 5.59 -7.50
C ILE A 55 -4.04 4.92 -8.85
N TRP A 56 -4.44 3.66 -8.98
CA TRP A 56 -4.17 2.87 -10.18
C TRP A 56 -5.23 3.02 -11.27
N GLU A 57 -6.50 3.31 -10.92
CA GLU A 57 -7.57 3.61 -11.89
C GLU A 57 -7.20 4.77 -12.84
N ASP A 58 -6.36 5.70 -12.37
CA ASP A 58 -5.81 6.79 -13.18
C ASP A 58 -4.75 6.33 -14.22
N THR A 59 -4.26 5.10 -14.14
CA THR A 59 -3.12 4.61 -14.94
C THR A 59 -3.49 3.75 -16.16
N SER A 60 -4.78 3.49 -16.42
CA SER A 60 -5.26 2.73 -17.60
C SER A 60 -4.65 1.31 -17.78
N SER A 61 -4.26 0.67 -16.68
CA SER A 61 -3.72 -0.70 -16.63
C SER A 61 -4.77 -1.72 -16.17
N SER A 62 -4.59 -3.01 -16.50
CA SER A 62 -5.58 -4.06 -16.27
C SER A 62 -5.81 -4.35 -14.78
N ALA A 63 -7.02 -4.75 -14.37
CA ALA A 63 -7.34 -5.01 -12.96
C ALA A 63 -6.58 -6.21 -12.36
N GLU A 64 -6.08 -7.12 -13.20
CA GLU A 64 -5.30 -8.30 -12.76
C GLU A 64 -3.88 -7.92 -12.32
N GLU A 65 -3.37 -6.79 -12.82
CA GLU A 65 -2.08 -6.19 -12.45
C GLU A 65 -2.13 -5.46 -11.09
N ASN A 66 -3.30 -5.37 -10.47
CA ASN A 66 -3.51 -4.51 -9.32
C ASN A 66 -3.49 -5.24 -7.97
N GLN A 67 -2.75 -6.34 -7.89
CA GLN A 67 -2.69 -7.18 -6.70
C GLN A 67 -1.56 -6.76 -5.78
N LEU A 68 -1.91 -6.35 -4.55
CA LEU A 68 -0.94 -6.17 -3.48
C LEU A 68 -0.71 -7.49 -2.75
N LEU A 69 0.54 -7.79 -2.48
CA LEU A 69 0.97 -8.85 -1.57
C LEU A 69 1.59 -8.19 -0.35
N TYR A 70 1.37 -8.74 0.85
CA TYR A 70 2.03 -8.24 2.05
C TYR A 70 2.68 -9.36 2.86
N LYS A 71 3.79 -9.01 3.53
CA LYS A 71 4.50 -9.91 4.45
C LYS A 71 4.75 -9.22 5.79
N ASP A 72 4.37 -9.89 6.87
CA ASP A 72 4.66 -9.43 8.25
C ASP A 72 6.13 -9.74 8.61
N THR A 73 6.86 -8.72 9.04
CA THR A 73 8.26 -8.83 9.51
C THR A 73 8.35 -8.86 11.04
N GLY A 74 7.21 -8.79 11.73
CA GLY A 74 7.08 -8.61 13.17
C GLY A 74 6.82 -7.15 13.56
N LYS A 75 7.60 -6.20 13.02
CA LYS A 75 7.50 -4.76 13.34
C LYS A 75 6.83 -3.93 12.25
N SER A 76 6.82 -4.44 11.03
CA SER A 76 6.30 -3.78 9.84
C SER A 76 5.60 -4.79 8.92
N TYR A 77 4.91 -4.26 7.93
CA TYR A 77 4.41 -5.00 6.78
C TYR A 77 5.12 -4.48 5.54
N VAL A 78 5.74 -5.38 4.79
CA VAL A 78 6.26 -5.07 3.46
C VAL A 78 5.16 -5.37 2.48
N ILE A 79 4.72 -4.35 1.73
CA ILE A 79 3.72 -4.46 0.67
C ILE A 79 4.45 -4.44 -0.66
N ILE A 80 4.06 -5.32 -1.58
CA ILE A 80 4.65 -5.48 -2.90
C ILE A 80 3.53 -5.41 -3.93
N ASN A 81 3.73 -4.62 -4.98
CA ASN A 81 2.87 -4.65 -6.15
C ASN A 81 3.28 -5.82 -7.03
N LYS A 82 2.37 -6.76 -7.27
CA LYS A 82 2.63 -7.97 -8.04
C LYS A 82 3.08 -7.68 -9.47
N SER A 83 2.56 -6.63 -10.10
CA SER A 83 2.90 -6.31 -11.51
C SER A 83 4.34 -5.89 -11.70
N HIS A 84 4.86 -5.15 -10.73
CA HIS A 84 6.25 -4.74 -10.71
C HIS A 84 7.20 -5.93 -10.51
N PHE A 85 6.68 -7.04 -9.96
CA PHE A 85 7.41 -8.29 -9.82
C PHE A 85 7.41 -9.12 -11.10
N THR A 86 6.44 -8.94 -12.01
CA THR A 86 6.39 -9.69 -13.28
C THR A 86 7.28 -9.03 -14.34
N GLU A 87 7.29 -7.71 -14.43
CA GLU A 87 8.12 -6.97 -15.42
C GLU A 87 9.63 -7.17 -15.22
N VAL A 88 10.09 -7.34 -13.97
CA VAL A 88 11.51 -7.56 -13.67
C VAL A 88 11.97 -8.98 -14.04
N PHE A 89 11.06 -9.95 -14.08
CA PHE A 89 11.39 -11.36 -14.33
C PHE A 89 11.11 -11.82 -15.78
N GLU A 90 10.37 -11.05 -16.59
CA GLU A 90 10.20 -11.34 -18.02
C GLU A 90 11.34 -10.77 -18.91
N GLN A 91 12.35 -10.12 -18.32
CA GLN A 91 13.53 -9.61 -19.05
C GLN A 91 14.76 -10.54 -19.00
N GLU A 92 14.66 -11.77 -18.50
CA GLU A 92 15.73 -12.78 -18.58
C GLU A 92 15.55 -13.79 -19.73
#